data_AF-A0A101FSG5-F1
#
_entry.id   AF-A0A101FSG5-F1
#
_cell.length_a   1.000
_cell.length_b   1.000
_cell.length_c   1.000
_cell.angle_alpha   90.00
_cell.angle_beta   90.00
_cell.angle_gamma   90.00
#
_symmetry.space_group_name_H-M   'P 1'
#
loop_
_entity.id
_entity.type
_entity.pdbx_description
1 polymer ?
#
loop_
_entity_poly.entity_id
_entity_poly.type
_entity_poly.pdbx_seq_one_letter_code
_entity_poly.pdbx_strand_id
1 'polypeptide(L)'
;MKKTRRRYDRDFKISVVAELESGKSLAQIAREHGIHPSLPSRWREELAENPEKAFSGNGNKCKDQARIAELERLLGQAHAEIELLKKAFAVTQKKVREERIKPKLRDDS
;
A
#
# COMPACT_ATOMS: atom_id res chain seq x y z
N MET A 1 22.09 9.53 -28.10
CA MET A 1 22.47 10.03 -26.76
C MET A 1 21.26 9.95 -25.83
N LYS A 2 21.39 9.35 -24.62
CA LYS A 2 20.28 9.32 -23.64
C LYS A 2 20.05 10.75 -23.13
N LYS A 3 18.87 11.32 -23.39
CA LYS A 3 18.47 12.62 -22.86
C LYS A 3 18.37 12.50 -21.33
N THR A 4 19.25 13.16 -20.60
CA THR A 4 19.23 13.20 -19.13
C THR A 4 17.91 13.84 -18.69
N ARG A 5 17.13 13.10 -17.88
CA ARG A 5 15.89 13.64 -17.32
C ARG A 5 16.22 14.77 -16.35
N ARG A 6 15.74 15.99 -16.64
CA ARG A 6 15.78 17.10 -15.68
C ARG A 6 15.05 16.67 -14.41
N ARG A 7 15.70 16.88 -13.26
CA ARG A 7 15.10 16.69 -11.94
C ARG A 7 14.69 18.05 -11.41
N TYR A 8 13.49 18.10 -10.84
CA TYR A 8 12.97 19.25 -10.11
C TYR A 8 12.77 18.82 -8.67
N ASP A 9 13.09 19.69 -7.72
CA ASP A 9 12.84 19.47 -6.29
C ASP A 9 11.33 19.51 -5.98
N ARG A 10 10.97 19.25 -4.72
CA ARG A 10 9.58 19.21 -4.27
C ARG A 10 8.97 20.61 -4.23
N ASP A 11 9.69 21.57 -3.69
CA ASP A 11 9.18 22.92 -3.45
C ASP A 11 8.85 23.63 -4.76
N PHE A 12 9.70 23.47 -5.79
CA PHE A 12 9.43 23.96 -7.13
C PHE A 12 8.18 23.32 -7.76
N LYS A 13 7.98 22.01 -7.59
CA LYS A 13 6.79 21.35 -8.13
C LYS A 13 5.53 21.86 -7.44
N ILE A 14 5.59 22.09 -6.13
CA ILE A 14 4.48 22.66 -5.35
C ILE A 14 4.18 24.09 -5.83
N SER A 15 5.20 24.93 -6.02
CA SER A 15 4.98 26.31 -6.50
C SER A 15 4.33 26.33 -7.88
N VAL A 16 4.79 25.46 -8.79
CA VAL A 16 4.21 25.32 -10.13
C VAL A 16 2.75 24.85 -10.08
N VAL A 17 2.40 23.94 -9.17
CA VAL A 17 1.00 23.51 -8.99
C VAL A 17 0.15 24.64 -8.42
N ALA A 18 0.65 25.40 -7.44
CA ALA A 18 -0.06 26.55 -6.89
C ALA A 18 -0.34 27.63 -7.95
N GLU A 19 0.61 27.89 -8.85
CA GLU A 19 0.42 28.79 -10.00
C GLU A 19 -0.65 28.27 -10.98
N LEU A 20 -0.70 26.96 -11.20
CA LEU A 20 -1.74 26.34 -12.03
C LEU A 20 -3.13 26.49 -11.37
N GLU A 21 -3.22 26.30 -10.07
CA GLU A 21 -4.44 26.44 -9.29
C GLU A 21 -4.90 27.91 -9.17
N SER A 22 -3.97 28.87 -9.22
CA SER A 22 -4.30 30.29 -9.30
C SER A 22 -4.82 30.74 -10.67
N GLY A 23 -4.99 29.80 -11.62
CA GLY A 23 -5.56 30.04 -12.94
C GLY A 23 -4.55 30.37 -14.05
N LYS A 24 -3.23 30.28 -13.81
CA LYS A 24 -2.27 30.42 -14.91
C LYS A 24 -2.38 29.24 -15.87
N SER A 25 -2.26 29.52 -17.17
CA SER A 25 -2.30 28.47 -18.19
C SER A 25 -1.03 27.60 -18.18
N LEU A 26 -1.18 26.31 -18.56
CA LEU A 26 -0.06 25.38 -18.72
C LEU A 26 1.03 25.92 -19.66
N ALA A 27 0.62 26.61 -20.74
CA ALA A 27 1.54 27.17 -21.73
C ALA A 27 2.34 28.37 -21.20
N GLN A 28 1.76 29.15 -20.28
CA GLN A 28 2.47 30.23 -19.61
C GLN A 28 3.50 29.68 -18.63
N ILE A 29 3.06 28.77 -17.75
CA ILE A 29 3.92 28.11 -16.76
C ILE A 29 5.09 27.38 -17.45
N ALA A 30 4.83 26.65 -18.53
CA ALA A 30 5.86 25.94 -19.29
C ALA A 30 6.94 26.88 -19.85
N ARG A 31 6.55 28.07 -20.33
CA ARG A 31 7.47 29.08 -20.86
C ARG A 31 8.27 29.77 -19.76
N GLU A 32 7.61 30.19 -18.69
CA GLU A 32 8.23 30.88 -17.54
C GLU A 32 9.30 29.98 -16.88
N HIS A 33 8.98 28.72 -16.67
CA HIS A 33 9.81 27.78 -15.93
C HIS A 33 10.67 26.86 -16.80
N GLY A 34 10.53 26.94 -18.13
CA GLY A 34 11.28 26.09 -19.07
C GLY A 34 10.99 24.59 -18.91
N ILE A 35 9.77 24.23 -18.52
CA ILE A 35 9.33 22.86 -18.25
C ILE A 35 8.37 22.36 -19.34
N HIS A 36 8.23 21.04 -19.47
CA HIS A 36 7.31 20.46 -20.44
C HIS A 36 5.84 20.74 -20.03
N PRO A 37 4.94 21.15 -20.94
CA PRO A 37 3.55 21.54 -20.60
C PRO A 37 2.71 20.45 -19.91
N SER A 38 3.08 19.19 -20.05
CA SER A 38 2.39 18.07 -19.38
C SER A 38 2.80 17.89 -17.91
N LEU A 39 3.91 18.49 -17.46
CA LEU A 39 4.42 18.30 -16.10
C LEU A 39 3.53 18.96 -15.04
N PRO A 40 3.04 20.20 -15.19
CA PRO A 40 2.19 20.81 -14.17
C PRO A 40 0.89 20.04 -13.91
N SER A 41 0.21 19.56 -14.96
CA SER A 41 -1.00 18.72 -14.79
C SER A 41 -0.69 17.44 -14.03
N ARG A 42 0.40 16.76 -14.41
CA ARG A 42 0.84 15.54 -13.74
C ARG A 42 1.21 15.77 -12.28
N TRP A 43 1.89 16.88 -11.97
CA TRP A 43 2.26 17.24 -10.60
C TRP A 43 1.04 17.56 -9.75
N ARG A 44 0.03 18.23 -10.32
CA ARG A 44 -1.26 18.44 -9.66
C ARG A 44 -1.95 17.13 -9.33
N GLU A 45 -1.98 16.18 -10.27
CA GLU A 45 -2.55 14.84 -10.03
C GLU A 45 -1.78 14.07 -8.96
N GLU A 46 -0.44 14.06 -9.02
CA GLU A 46 0.42 13.42 -8.01
C GLU A 46 0.24 14.03 -6.62
N LEU A 47 0.04 15.35 -6.53
CA LEU A 47 -0.21 16.05 -5.27
C LEU A 47 -1.62 15.78 -4.72
N ALA A 48 -2.63 15.71 -5.60
CA ALA A 48 -4.01 15.40 -5.20
C ALA A 48 -4.19 13.94 -4.72
N GLU A 49 -3.45 12.99 -5.28
CA GLU A 49 -3.51 11.57 -4.90
C GLU A 49 -2.85 11.31 -3.55
N ASN A 50 -1.67 11.87 -3.29
CA ASN A 50 -0.96 11.69 -2.03
C ASN A 50 0.00 12.86 -1.75
N PRO A 51 -0.43 13.92 -1.03
CA PRO A 51 0.39 15.10 -0.78
C PRO A 51 1.74 14.81 -0.09
N GLU A 52 1.76 13.84 0.82
CA GLU A 52 2.94 13.45 1.60
C GLU A 52 3.99 12.72 0.73
N LYS A 53 3.53 11.86 -0.19
CA LYS A 53 4.41 11.06 -1.06
C LYS A 53 4.49 11.57 -2.49
N ALA A 54 3.91 12.73 -2.78
CA ALA A 54 3.88 13.33 -4.11
C ALA A 54 5.29 13.48 -4.69
N PHE A 55 5.39 13.42 -6.02
CA PHE A 55 6.63 13.66 -6.76
C PHE A 55 7.76 12.64 -6.59
N SER A 56 7.53 11.54 -5.86
CA SER A 56 8.45 10.40 -5.67
C SER A 56 8.74 9.60 -6.96
N GLY A 57 7.99 9.89 -8.03
CA GLY A 57 8.23 9.38 -9.39
C GLY A 57 7.50 8.07 -9.69
N ASN A 58 6.90 7.99 -10.89
CA ASN A 58 6.14 6.83 -11.36
C ASN A 58 6.93 5.50 -11.50
N GLY A 59 8.23 5.48 -11.23
CA GLY A 59 9.05 4.27 -11.41
C GLY A 59 8.73 3.17 -10.39
N ASN A 60 8.16 3.52 -9.23
CA ASN A 60 7.98 2.56 -8.14
C ASN A 60 6.52 2.16 -7.88
N LYS A 61 5.52 2.91 -8.37
CA LYS A 61 4.09 2.64 -8.11
C LYS A 61 3.67 1.21 -8.48
N CYS A 62 4.11 0.69 -9.63
CA CYS A 62 3.77 -0.67 -10.06
C CYS A 62 4.41 -1.75 -9.18
N LYS A 63 5.66 -1.54 -8.73
CA LYS A 63 6.35 -2.46 -7.81
C LYS A 63 5.73 -2.42 -6.43
N ASP A 64 5.36 -1.23 -5.98
CA ASP A 64 4.71 -1.02 -4.68
C ASP A 64 3.33 -1.67 -4.67
N GLN A 65 2.53 -1.52 -5.72
CA GLN A 65 1.23 -2.21 -5.85
C GLN A 65 1.38 -3.73 -5.90
N ALA A 66 2.35 -4.26 -6.65
CA ALA A 66 2.63 -5.69 -6.66
C ALA A 66 3.05 -6.21 -5.27
N ARG A 67 3.85 -5.42 -4.53
CA ARG A 67 4.25 -5.76 -3.17
C ARG A 67 3.08 -5.71 -2.20
N ILE A 68 2.20 -4.71 -2.32
CA ILE A 68 0.97 -4.60 -1.52
C ILE A 68 0.09 -5.83 -1.74
N ALA A 69 -0.20 -6.19 -3.00
CA ALA A 69 -1.02 -7.35 -3.32
C ALA A 69 -0.44 -8.66 -2.74
N GLU A 70 0.88 -8.83 -2.80
CA GLU A 70 1.55 -10.00 -2.20
C GLU A 70 1.44 -10.00 -0.66
N LEU A 71 1.60 -8.85 -0.01
CA LEU A 71 1.45 -8.73 1.43
C LEU A 71 0.01 -9.02 1.88
N GLU A 72 -0.99 -8.54 1.15
CA GLU A 72 -2.41 -8.81 1.42
C GLU A 72 -2.71 -10.31 1.29
N ARG A 73 -2.16 -10.97 0.27
CA ARG A 73 -2.29 -12.42 0.07
C ARG A 73 -1.71 -13.21 1.24
N LEU A 74 -0.48 -12.88 1.67
CA LEU A 74 0.19 -13.53 2.79
C LEU A 74 -0.56 -13.31 4.12
N LEU A 75 -1.08 -12.10 4.34
CA LEU A 75 -1.88 -11.78 5.51
C LEU A 75 -3.16 -12.62 5.56
N GLY A 76 -3.85 -12.79 4.44
CA GLY A 76 -5.02 -13.66 4.33
C GLY A 76 -4.70 -15.13 4.64
N GLN A 77 -3.56 -15.64 4.13
CA GLN A 77 -3.10 -17.00 4.42
C GLN A 77 -2.81 -17.21 5.91
N ALA A 78 -2.04 -16.30 6.51
CA ALA A 78 -1.72 -16.35 7.93
C ALA A 78 -2.99 -16.30 8.80
N HIS A 79 -3.96 -15.46 8.43
CA HIS A 79 -5.24 -15.40 9.15
C HIS A 79 -6.02 -16.71 9.08
N ALA A 80 -6.11 -17.33 7.89
CA ALA A 80 -6.78 -18.61 7.72
C ALA A 80 -6.10 -19.73 8.52
N GLU A 81 -4.76 -19.76 8.56
CA GLU A 81 -3.99 -20.72 9.34
C GLU A 81 -4.22 -20.54 10.84
N ILE A 82 -4.20 -19.29 11.34
CA ILE A 82 -4.51 -18.98 12.74
C ILE A 82 -5.91 -19.49 13.11
N GLU A 83 -6.92 -19.24 12.28
CA GLU A 83 -8.29 -19.68 12.54
C GLU A 83 -8.43 -21.21 12.52
N LEU A 84 -7.71 -21.89 11.62
CA LEU A 84 -7.65 -23.35 11.59
C LEU A 84 -7.01 -23.90 12.88
N LEU A 85 -5.88 -23.34 13.31
CA LEU A 85 -5.16 -23.75 14.51
C LEU A 85 -6.00 -23.53 15.77
N LYS A 86 -6.69 -22.39 15.88
CA LYS A 86 -7.62 -22.13 17.00
C LYS A 86 -8.74 -23.16 17.07
N LYS A 87 -9.35 -23.52 15.93
CA LYS A 87 -10.40 -24.55 15.87
C LYS A 87 -9.86 -25.92 16.28
N ALA A 88 -8.70 -26.33 15.74
CA ALA A 88 -8.05 -27.59 16.09
C ALA A 88 -7.72 -27.65 17.59
N PHE A 89 -7.21 -26.55 18.15
CA PHE A 89 -6.93 -26.43 19.58
C PHE A 89 -8.18 -26.57 20.43
N ALA A 90 -9.27 -25.88 20.06
CA ALA A 90 -10.55 -25.96 20.77
C ALA A 90 -11.12 -27.39 20.78
N VAL A 91 -11.06 -28.10 19.64
CA VAL A 91 -11.47 -29.51 19.55
C VAL A 91 -10.60 -30.40 20.44
N THR A 92 -9.29 -30.17 20.45
CA THR A 92 -8.36 -30.95 21.28
C THR A 92 -8.64 -30.72 22.78
N GLN A 93 -8.82 -29.48 23.21
CA GLN A 93 -9.20 -29.14 24.58
C GLN A 93 -10.52 -29.80 25.00
N LYS A 94 -11.51 -29.84 24.10
CA LYS A 94 -12.78 -30.53 24.35
C LYS A 94 -12.58 -32.04 24.57
N LYS A 95 -11.80 -32.70 23.71
CA LYS A 95 -11.48 -34.13 23.86
C LYS A 95 -10.76 -34.45 25.17
N VAL A 96 -9.75 -33.66 25.52
CA VAL A 96 -9.01 -33.81 26.80
C VAL A 96 -9.96 -33.67 28.00
N ARG A 97 -10.92 -32.74 27.93
CA ARG A 97 -11.93 -32.58 28.99
C ARG A 97 -12.89 -33.77 29.06
N GLU A 98 -13.33 -34.29 27.92
CA GLU A 98 -14.22 -35.48 27.86
C GLU A 98 -13.52 -36.74 28.38
N GLU A 99 -12.24 -36.94 28.07
CA GLU A 99 -11.44 -38.06 28.59
C GLU A 99 -11.21 -37.96 30.10
N ARG A 100 -11.01 -36.75 30.66
CA ARG A 100 -10.91 -36.55 32.11
C ARG A 100 -12.21 -36.79 32.87
N ILE A 101 -13.37 -36.73 32.20
CA ILE A 101 -14.70 -36.88 32.84
C ILE A 101 -15.19 -38.33 32.79
N LYS A 102 -14.66 -39.21 31.93
CA LYS A 102 -15.02 -40.63 31.93
C LYS A 102 -14.52 -41.30 33.23
N PRO A 103 -15.40 -41.79 34.12
CA PRO A 103 -14.96 -42.53 35.29
C PRO A 103 -14.34 -43.87 34.87
N LYS A 104 -13.34 -44.35 35.61
CA LYS A 104 -12.85 -45.73 35.56
C LYS A 104 -14.02 -46.69 35.87
N LEU A 105 -14.85 -47.03 34.88
CA LEU A 105 -15.67 -48.24 34.92
C LEU A 105 -14.89 -49.34 34.19
N ARG A 106 -13.93 -49.92 34.90
CA ARG A 106 -13.32 -51.23 34.65
C ARG A 106 -12.39 -51.43 35.82
N ASP A 107 -12.90 -52.13 36.82
CA ASP A 107 -12.21 -53.05 37.72
C ASP A 107 -13.18 -53.25 38.89
N ASP A 108 -13.97 -54.32 38.79
CA ASP A 108 -14.31 -55.21 39.90
C ASP A 108 -15.13 -56.36 39.29
N SER A 109 -14.47 -57.51 39.18
CA SER A 109 -15.04 -58.82 38.86
C SER A 109 -15.57 -59.49 40.13
#